data_AF-A0A352AIL3-F1
#
_entry.id   AF-A0A352AIL3-F1
#
_cell.length_a   1.000
_cell.length_b   1.000
_cell.length_c   1.000
_cell.angle_alpha   90.00
_cell.angle_beta   90.00
_cell.angle_gamma   90.00
#
_symmetry.space_group_name_H-M   'P 1'
#
loop_
_entity.id
_entity.type
_entity.pdbx_description
1 polymer ?
#
loop_
_entity_poly.entity_id
_entity_poly.type
_entity_poly.pdbx_seq_one_letter_code
_entity_poly.pdbx_strand_id
1 'polypeptide(L)' 'YDKEKLQERLAKLAGGVAVVKVGAATETEMKDRKLRLEDAINATKAAVEEGIVPGGG' A
#
# COMPACT_ATOMS: atom_id res chain seq x y z
N TYR A 1 0.29 -1.13 -27.74
CA TYR A 1 -0.65 -2.26 -27.59
C TYR A 1 0.02 -3.54 -27.04
N ASP A 2 0.75 -4.34 -27.82
CA ASP A 2 1.34 -5.60 -27.27
C ASP A 2 2.49 -5.35 -26.26
N LYS A 3 3.31 -4.33 -26.48
CA LYS A 3 4.41 -4.00 -25.55
C LYS A 3 3.93 -3.61 -24.15
N GLU A 4 2.82 -2.88 -24.04
CA GLU A 4 2.25 -2.47 -22.75
C GLU A 4 1.67 -3.68 -21.99
N LYS A 5 0.91 -4.55 -22.68
CA LYS A 5 0.40 -5.80 -22.09
C LYS A 5 1.53 -6.72 -21.62
N LEU A 6 2.63 -6.81 -22.36
CA LEU A 6 3.79 -7.62 -21.98
C LEU A 6 4.51 -7.02 -20.77
N GLN A 7 4.69 -5.69 -20.73
CA GLN A 7 5.26 -5.00 -19.56
C GLN A 7 4.39 -5.18 -18.32
N GLU A 8 3.06 -5.10 -18.45
CA GLU A 8 2.14 -5.25 -17.31
C GLU A 8 2.19 -6.68 -16.71
N ARG A 9 2.29 -7.71 -17.57
CA ARG A 9 2.46 -9.10 -17.13
C ARG A 9 3.83 -9.33 -16.50
N LEU A 10 4.88 -8.74 -17.07
CA LEU A 10 6.24 -8.83 -16.53
C LEU A 10 6.34 -8.11 -15.18
N ALA A 11 5.68 -6.97 -15.03
CA ALA A 11 5.58 -6.26 -13.76
C ALA A 11 4.82 -7.06 -12.68
N LYS A 12 3.73 -7.75 -13.04
CA LYS A 12 3.01 -8.64 -12.10
C LYS A 12 3.82 -9.87 -11.69
N LEU A 13 4.66 -10.41 -12.59
CA LEU A 13 5.54 -11.55 -12.30
C LEU A 13 6.79 -11.15 -11.51
N ALA A 14 7.43 -10.03 -11.86
CA ALA A 14 8.64 -9.55 -11.20
C ALA A 14 8.35 -8.76 -9.91
N GLY A 15 7.16 -8.15 -9.81
CA GLY A 15 6.80 -7.23 -8.73
C GLY A 15 6.67 -7.86 -7.35
N GLY A 16 6.55 -9.19 -7.25
CA GLY A 16 6.44 -9.90 -5.97
C GLY A 16 5.29 -9.39 -5.08
N VAL A 17 5.21 -9.92 -3.86
CA VAL A 17 4.27 -9.45 -2.85
C VAL A 17 5.05 -9.07 -1.60
N ALA A 18 4.99 -7.80 -1.22
CA ALA A 18 5.55 -7.35 0.06
C ALA A 18 4.58 -7.69 1.19
N VAL A 19 5.03 -8.52 2.13
CA VAL A 19 4.23 -8.91 3.30
C VAL A 19 4.74 -8.14 4.53
N VAL A 20 3.90 -7.25 5.07
CA VAL A 20 4.20 -6.51 6.31
C VAL A 20 3.55 -7.23 7.49
N LYS A 21 4.37 -7.70 8.43
CA LYS A 21 3.90 -8.36 9.66
C LYS A 21 3.75 -7.31 10.76
N VAL A 22 2.53 -7.17 11.29
CA VAL A 22 2.24 -6.25 12.40
C VAL A 22 2.12 -7.04 13.70
N GLY A 23 2.95 -6.70 14.69
CA GLY A 23 2.90 -7.28 16.03
C GLY A 23 2.18 -6.36 17.02
N ALA A 24 1.40 -6.97 17.92
CA ALA A 24 0.77 -6.31 19.07
C ALA A 24 0.68 -7.27 20.26
N ALA A 25 0.51 -6.72 21.47
CA ALA A 25 0.43 -7.51 22.71
C ALA A 25 -0.95 -8.17 22.90
N THR A 26 -2.00 -7.60 22.30
CA THR A 26 -3.39 -8.07 22.42
C THR A 26 -4.09 -8.11 21.05
N GLU A 27 -5.13 -8.93 20.90
CA GLU A 27 -5.89 -9.04 19.64
C GLU A 27 -6.54 -7.72 19.23
N THR A 28 -7.02 -6.93 20.20
CA THR A 28 -7.66 -5.64 19.97
C THR A 28 -6.67 -4.62 19.40
N GLU A 29 -5.48 -4.53 19.99
CA GLU A 29 -4.41 -3.68 19.46
C GLU A 29 -3.88 -4.18 18.11
N MET A 30 -3.88 -5.49 17.87
CA MET A 30 -3.47 -6.05 16.58
C MET A 30 -4.41 -5.58 15.47
N LYS A 31 -5.73 -5.62 15.70
CA LYS A 31 -6.72 -5.14 14.74
C LYS A 31 -6.60 -3.64 14.50
N ASP A 32 -6.45 -2.85 15.56
CA ASP A 32 -6.31 -1.39 15.46
C ASP A 32 -5.02 -0.99 14.71
N ARG A 33 -3.88 -1.59 15.05
CA ARG A 33 -2.61 -1.35 14.34
C ARG A 33 -2.65 -1.80 12.89
N LYS A 34 -3.34 -2.91 12.59
CA LYS A 34 -3.50 -3.38 11.22
C LYS A 34 -4.32 -2.38 10.40
N LEU A 35 -5.44 -1.90 10.91
CA LEU A 35 -6.29 -0.91 10.25
C LEU A 35 -5.51 0.39 9.99
N ARG A 36 -4.79 0.91 10.99
CA ARG A 36 -3.94 2.10 10.82
C ARG A 36 -2.84 1.91 9.77
N LEU A 37 -2.25 0.72 9.71
CA LEU A 37 -1.24 0.42 8.70
C LEU A 37 -1.84 0.36 7.30
N GLU A 38 -3.01 -0.26 7.14
CA GLU A 38 -3.74 -0.32 5.87
C GLU A 38 -4.09 1.09 5.38
N ASP A 39 -4.59 1.95 6.28
CA ASP A 39 -4.85 3.36 5.97
C ASP A 39 -3.58 4.10 5.54
N ALA A 40 -2.46 3.92 6.26
CA ALA A 40 -1.20 4.56 5.93
C ALA A 40 -0.66 4.10 4.56
N ILE A 41 -0.78 2.82 4.22
CA ILE A 41 -0.38 2.29 2.90
C ILE A 41 -1.24 2.91 1.80
N ASN A 42 -2.54 3.05 2.02
CA ASN A 42 -3.43 3.63 1.03
C ASN A 42 -3.18 5.13 0.86
N ALA A 43 -3.00 5.87 1.95
CA ALA A 43 -2.69 7.30 1.93
C ALA A 43 -1.35 7.59 1.23
N THR A 44 -0.31 6.78 1.49
CA THR A 44 0.99 6.95 0.84
C THR A 44 0.94 6.62 -0.65
N LYS A 45 0.17 5.60 -1.06
CA LYS A 45 -0.07 5.32 -2.49
C LYS A 45 -0.77 6.50 -3.18
N ALA A 46 -1.84 7.01 -2.58
CA ALA A 46 -2.57 8.16 -3.13
C ALA A 46 -1.67 9.41 -3.24
N ALA A 47 -0.86 9.68 -2.21
CA ALA A 47 0.10 10.78 -2.21
C ALA A 47 1.18 10.66 -3.29
N VAL A 48 1.57 9.44 -3.68
CA VAL A 48 2.52 9.22 -4.78
C VAL A 48 1.87 9.44 -6.14
N GLU A 49 0.59 9.09 -6.29
CA GLU A 49 -0.15 9.23 -7.56
C GLU A 49 -0.61 10.66 -7.82
N GLU A 50 -1.20 11.32 -6.82
CA GLU A 50 -1.85 12.64 -6.96
C GLU A 50 -1.03 13.78 -6.36
N GLY A 51 0.02 13.47 -5.60
CA GLY A 51 0.80 14.43 -4.83
C GLY A 51 0.19 14.73 -3.46
N ILE A 52 0.84 15.63 -2.71
CA ILE A 52 0.39 16.07 -1.39
C ILE A 52 0.00 17.55 -1.43
N VAL A 53 -1.06 17.90 -0.71
CA VAL A 53 -1.47 19.28 -0.44
C VAL A 53 -1.30 19.59 1.05
N PRO A 54 -1.02 20.85 1.43
CA PRO A 54 -1.02 21.23 2.84
C PRO A 54 -2.39 20.92 3.46
N GLY A 55 -2.40 20.08 4.49
CA GLY A 55 -3.61 19.77 5.23
C GLY A 55 -4.07 20.95 6.10
N GLY A 56 -5.33 20.90 6.56
CA GLY A 56 -5.86 21.87 7.52
C GLY A 56 -6.97 22.78 7.02
N GLY A 57 -7.50 22.57 5.81
CA GLY A 57 -8.63 23.34 5.26
C GLY A 57 -8.18 24.65 4.62
#